data_AF-A0A6J1QXZ5-F1
#
_entry.id   AF-A0A6J1QXZ5-F1
#
_cell.length_a   1.000
_cell.length_b   1.000
_cell.length_c   1.000
_cell.angle_alpha   90.00
_cell.angle_beta   90.00
_cell.angle_gamma   90.00
#
_symmetry.space_group_name_H-M   'P 1'
#
loop_
_entity.id
_entity.type
_entity.pdbx_description
1 polymer ?
#
loop_
_entity_poly.entity_id
_entity_poly.type
_entity_poly.pdbx_seq_one_letter_code
_entity_poly.pdbx_strand_id
1 'polypeptide(L)'
;MSGSDVKQVLRKLDFPYCARDALCRIEVLCCRPGKQVDLQMDLISEFVFGEVEKRKKRNMTTAIHELQLIDCMSDFFQSPGGTPAVRNALFLSLFPADSPRYKILGNLVSFAIATQNKAVLNAAGIWMQQLGSTSPQSVGLARHVLNDYFVLTPRSIDKLKQLPVLAPHFTANLLTAIGEVYEDKDPPTELLRSVGEWIDENPSLLLTPLMDNPALPTGGIPMTPITPIAGLFRWCILSPLRNDTTESTESREESRKFYSKVQQLLMDSVLRLNNSDSNKHAISAQHLASTTRLLTANLQNRPTVEKVSRDLAMERLAQAVSAAMSANCIYGNKQELLALLQPLSYQHFLIEWTLQTYATKAA
;
A
#
# COMPACT_ATOMS: atom_id res chain seq x y z
N MET A 1 -5.13 36.32 15.55
CA MET A 1 -5.41 36.85 14.21
C MET A 1 -6.71 36.26 13.74
N SER A 2 -7.62 37.08 13.21
CA SER A 2 -8.84 36.57 12.59
C SER A 2 -8.48 35.79 11.32
N GLY A 3 -9.33 34.86 10.88
CA GLY A 3 -9.11 34.13 9.61
C GLY A 3 -8.98 35.06 8.40
N SER A 4 -9.64 36.24 8.45
CA SER A 4 -9.54 37.28 7.44
C SER A 4 -8.14 37.89 7.35
N ASP A 5 -7.50 38.17 8.49
CA ASP A 5 -6.15 38.76 8.54
C ASP A 5 -5.11 37.82 7.92
N VAL A 6 -5.22 36.51 8.20
CA VAL A 6 -4.31 35.50 7.64
C VAL A 6 -4.43 35.45 6.11
N LYS A 7 -5.66 35.42 5.58
CA LYS A 7 -5.88 35.43 4.12
C LYS A 7 -5.36 36.72 3.48
N GLN A 8 -5.50 37.88 4.12
CA GLN A 8 -4.98 39.15 3.61
C GLN A 8 -3.46 39.17 3.51
N VAL A 9 -2.74 38.61 4.50
CA VAL A 9 -1.27 38.50 4.47
C VAL A 9 -0.84 37.57 3.34
N LEU A 10 -1.43 36.37 3.25
CA LEU A 10 -1.09 35.38 2.23
C LEU A 10 -1.38 35.87 0.80
N ARG A 11 -2.41 36.72 0.62
CA ARG A 11 -2.72 37.34 -0.68
C ARG A 11 -1.65 38.30 -1.19
N LYS A 12 -0.82 38.87 -0.31
CA LYS A 12 0.30 39.75 -0.69
C LYS A 12 1.53 38.99 -1.21
N LEU A 13 1.57 37.68 -0.97
CA LEU A 13 2.68 36.82 -1.38
C LEU A 13 2.38 36.20 -2.76
N ASP A 14 3.42 36.12 -3.57
CA ASP A 14 3.40 35.39 -4.83
C ASP A 14 3.64 33.88 -4.60
N PHE A 15 3.11 33.05 -5.49
CA PHE A 15 3.44 31.63 -5.52
C PHE A 15 4.91 31.43 -5.93
N PRO A 16 5.69 30.50 -5.32
CA PRO A 16 5.28 29.50 -4.32
C PRO A 16 5.34 29.97 -2.85
N TYR A 17 5.80 31.19 -2.56
CA TYR A 17 5.94 31.69 -1.19
C TYR A 17 4.62 31.73 -0.42
N CYS A 18 3.51 32.05 -1.09
CA CYS A 18 2.19 32.00 -0.45
C CYS A 18 1.79 30.59 -0.02
N ALA A 19 2.14 29.55 -0.81
CA ALA A 19 1.87 28.16 -0.47
C ALA A 19 2.74 27.72 0.71
N ARG A 20 4.02 28.11 0.72
CA ARG A 20 4.95 27.85 1.81
C ARG A 20 4.47 28.43 3.13
N ASP A 21 4.10 29.71 3.16
CA ASP A 21 3.58 30.35 4.39
C ASP A 21 2.23 29.74 4.78
N ALA A 22 1.36 29.43 3.81
CA ALA A 22 0.08 28.78 4.09
C ALA A 22 0.26 27.42 4.79
N LEU A 23 1.19 26.57 4.35
CA LEU A 23 1.50 25.28 5.00
C LEU A 23 1.91 25.46 6.47
N CYS A 24 2.77 26.44 6.77
CA CYS A 24 3.16 26.78 8.14
C CYS A 24 1.96 27.26 8.98
N ARG A 25 1.05 28.07 8.41
CA ARG A 25 -0.17 28.49 9.10
C ARG A 25 -1.09 27.30 9.39
N ILE A 26 -1.30 26.44 8.40
CA ILE A 26 -2.13 25.24 8.50
C ILE A 26 -1.60 24.29 9.59
N GLU A 27 -0.29 24.12 9.69
CA GLU A 27 0.32 23.31 10.77
C GLU A 27 -0.08 23.80 12.16
N VAL A 28 -0.03 25.11 12.40
CA VAL A 28 -0.46 25.71 13.66
C VAL A 28 -1.95 25.49 13.92
N LEU A 29 -2.77 25.45 12.87
CA LEU A 29 -4.21 25.13 12.98
C LEU A 29 -4.42 23.66 13.35
N CYS A 30 -3.64 22.73 12.79
CA CYS A 30 -3.71 21.31 13.09
C CYS A 30 -3.39 20.98 14.57
N CYS A 31 -2.62 21.84 15.27
CA CYS A 31 -2.40 21.71 16.72
C CYS A 31 -3.67 21.93 17.55
N ARG A 32 -4.75 22.48 16.98
CA ARG A 32 -6.01 22.79 17.67
C ARG A 32 -7.20 22.13 16.93
N PRO A 33 -7.30 20.80 16.97
CA PRO A 33 -8.30 20.06 16.20
C PRO A 33 -9.74 20.52 16.54
N GLY A 34 -10.57 20.65 15.50
CA GLY A 34 -12.02 20.87 15.61
C GLY A 34 -12.52 22.32 15.65
N LYS A 35 -11.69 23.34 15.95
CA LYS A 35 -12.17 24.73 16.06
C LYS A 35 -12.07 25.55 14.76
N GLN A 36 -11.21 25.16 13.82
CA GLN A 36 -10.87 25.96 12.64
C GLN A 36 -10.69 25.12 11.37
N VAL A 37 -11.43 24.02 11.26
CA VAL A 37 -11.36 23.09 10.10
C VAL A 37 -11.75 23.81 8.81
N ASP A 38 -12.79 24.65 8.83
CA ASP A 38 -13.21 25.42 7.64
C ASP A 38 -12.11 26.36 7.16
N LEU A 39 -11.46 27.08 8.10
CA LEU A 39 -10.33 27.95 7.76
C LEU A 39 -9.16 27.15 7.20
N GLN A 40 -8.89 25.96 7.76
CA GLN A 40 -7.84 25.08 7.27
C GLN A 40 -8.09 24.68 5.81
N MET A 41 -9.30 24.20 5.49
CA MET A 41 -9.68 23.77 4.15
C MET A 41 -9.68 24.94 3.16
N ASP A 42 -10.16 26.11 3.58
CA ASP A 42 -10.08 27.35 2.81
C ASP A 42 -8.63 27.72 2.44
N LEU A 43 -7.70 27.61 3.41
CA LEU A 43 -6.30 27.93 3.17
C LEU A 43 -5.65 26.93 2.21
N ILE A 44 -5.99 25.65 2.34
CA ILE A 44 -5.51 24.58 1.46
C ILE A 44 -5.99 24.84 0.02
N SER A 45 -7.29 25.05 -0.19
CA SER A 45 -7.85 25.28 -1.52
C SER A 45 -7.39 26.60 -2.14
N GLU A 46 -7.36 27.71 -1.40
CA GLU A 46 -6.99 29.02 -1.98
C GLU A 46 -5.48 29.19 -2.19
N PHE A 47 -4.63 28.77 -1.24
CA PHE A 47 -3.21 29.15 -1.22
C PHE A 47 -2.23 28.02 -1.50
N VAL A 48 -2.60 26.76 -1.20
CA VAL A 48 -1.74 25.59 -1.48
C VAL A 48 -1.99 25.09 -2.89
N PHE A 49 -3.25 24.75 -3.22
CA PHE A 49 -3.60 24.18 -4.52
C PHE A 49 -4.09 25.21 -5.55
N GLY A 50 -4.44 26.43 -5.12
CA GLY A 50 -4.85 27.50 -6.02
C GLY A 50 -6.19 27.23 -6.74
N GLU A 51 -7.07 26.44 -6.12
CA GLU A 51 -8.38 26.03 -6.66
C GLU A 51 -9.38 27.20 -6.71
N VAL A 52 -9.13 28.28 -5.97
CA VAL A 52 -9.98 29.47 -5.92
C VAL A 52 -9.48 30.51 -6.92
N GLU A 53 -10.22 30.69 -8.02
CA GLU A 53 -9.86 31.45 -9.24
C GLU A 53 -9.71 32.99 -9.05
N LYS A 54 -9.57 33.50 -7.83
CA LYS A 54 -9.49 34.94 -7.55
C LYS A 54 -8.14 35.57 -7.91
N ARG A 55 -7.14 34.77 -8.32
CA ARG A 55 -5.82 35.26 -8.74
C ARG A 55 -5.73 35.24 -10.26
N LYS A 56 -5.40 36.40 -10.84
CA LYS A 56 -5.08 36.55 -12.26
C LYS A 56 -4.12 35.43 -12.67
N LYS A 57 -4.51 34.59 -13.64
CA LYS A 57 -3.65 33.56 -14.25
C LYS A 57 -2.37 34.25 -14.72
N ARG A 58 -1.29 34.16 -13.93
CA ARG A 58 0.05 34.47 -14.40
C ARG A 58 0.41 33.40 -15.43
N ASN A 59 1.18 33.78 -16.45
CA ASN A 59 1.58 32.97 -17.61
C ASN A 59 2.50 31.77 -17.28
N MET A 60 2.31 31.12 -16.14
CA MET A 60 3.04 29.91 -15.75
C MET A 60 2.30 28.68 -16.27
N THR A 61 3.03 27.73 -16.84
CA THR A 61 2.43 26.46 -17.26
C THR A 61 2.01 25.67 -16.02
N THR A 62 0.92 24.91 -16.13
CA THR A 62 0.41 24.05 -15.04
C THR A 62 1.49 23.09 -14.54
N ALA A 63 2.33 22.57 -15.43
CA ALA A 63 3.42 21.65 -15.07
C ALA A 63 4.49 22.29 -14.18
N ILE A 64 4.93 23.53 -14.49
CA ILE A 64 5.92 24.23 -13.64
C ILE A 64 5.32 24.57 -12.29
N HIS A 65 4.05 24.99 -12.27
CA HIS A 65 3.33 25.26 -11.02
C HIS A 65 3.20 24.00 -10.14
N GLU A 66 2.82 22.86 -10.73
CA GLU A 66 2.77 21.56 -10.05
C GLU A 66 4.15 21.18 -9.47
N LEU A 67 5.23 21.33 -10.25
CA LEU A 67 6.59 21.01 -9.80
C LEU A 67 7.03 21.89 -8.62
N GLN A 68 6.79 23.20 -8.69
CA GLN A 68 7.10 24.14 -7.61
C GLN A 68 6.29 23.85 -6.34
N LEU A 69 5.03 23.40 -6.49
CA LEU A 69 4.22 22.97 -5.35
C LEU A 69 4.79 21.71 -4.71
N ILE A 70 5.14 20.70 -5.52
CA ILE A 70 5.75 19.45 -5.03
C ILE A 70 7.05 19.73 -4.26
N ASP A 71 7.92 20.57 -4.82
CA ASP A 71 9.16 21.01 -4.18
C ASP A 71 8.88 21.72 -2.84
N CYS A 72 7.93 22.65 -2.84
CA CYS A 72 7.50 23.35 -1.63
C CYS A 72 6.94 22.42 -0.55
N MET A 73 6.16 21.40 -0.92
CA MET A 73 5.62 20.42 0.00
C MET A 73 6.72 19.48 0.53
N SER A 74 7.63 19.04 -0.34
CA SER A 74 8.78 18.22 0.02
C SER A 74 9.66 18.93 1.05
N ASP A 75 10.05 20.18 0.77
CA ASP A 75 10.80 21.06 1.67
C ASP A 75 10.08 21.21 3.02
N PHE A 76 8.77 21.47 2.97
CA PHE A 76 7.97 21.70 4.16
C PHE A 76 7.98 20.48 5.08
N PHE A 77 7.71 19.28 4.57
CA PHE A 77 7.70 18.05 5.39
C PHE A 77 9.08 17.64 5.88
N GLN A 78 10.15 17.97 5.14
CA GLN A 78 11.53 17.72 5.57
C GLN A 78 12.00 18.71 6.63
N SER A 79 11.46 19.93 6.63
CA SER A 79 11.84 20.98 7.58
C SER A 79 11.47 20.62 9.04
N PRO A 80 12.28 21.03 10.03
CA PRO A 80 11.93 20.84 11.43
C PRO A 80 10.69 21.68 11.77
N GLY A 81 9.69 21.06 12.37
CA GLY A 81 8.48 21.74 12.85
C GLY A 81 7.32 20.79 13.08
N GLY A 82 6.40 21.15 13.97
CA GLY A 82 5.25 20.32 14.36
C GLY A 82 5.64 18.99 15.00
N THR A 83 4.67 18.32 15.61
CA THR A 83 4.84 16.93 16.02
C THR A 83 4.52 16.01 14.84
N PRO A 84 5.02 14.77 14.80
CA PRO A 84 4.66 13.80 13.76
C PRO A 84 3.14 13.64 13.59
N ALA A 85 2.39 13.67 14.70
CA ALA A 85 0.93 13.64 14.70
C ALA A 85 0.29 14.81 13.96
N VAL A 86 0.79 16.04 14.19
CA VAL A 86 0.29 17.25 13.53
C VAL A 86 0.62 17.24 12.03
N ARG A 87 1.82 16.79 11.66
CA ARG A 87 2.23 16.66 10.25
C ARG A 87 1.40 15.63 9.51
N ASN A 88 1.11 14.48 10.12
CA ASN A 88 0.23 13.47 9.54
C ASN A 88 -1.21 13.98 9.40
N ALA A 89 -1.73 14.71 10.38
CA ALA A 89 -3.05 15.35 10.29
C ALA A 89 -3.11 16.36 9.13
N LEU A 90 -2.06 17.16 8.96
CA LEU A 90 -1.92 18.08 7.84
C LEU A 90 -1.88 17.32 6.50
N PHE A 91 -1.08 16.25 6.40
CA PHE A 91 -1.00 15.42 5.19
C PHE A 91 -2.36 14.81 4.81
N LEU A 92 -3.10 14.29 5.79
CA LEU A 92 -4.47 13.79 5.60
C LEU A 92 -5.44 14.89 5.13
N SER A 93 -5.27 16.12 5.60
CA SER A 93 -6.11 17.26 5.18
C SER A 93 -5.77 17.78 3.79
N LEU A 94 -4.51 17.68 3.37
CA LEU A 94 -4.10 18.02 2.01
C LEU A 94 -4.70 17.08 0.97
N PHE A 95 -4.75 15.78 1.31
CA PHE A 95 -5.15 14.70 0.42
C PHE A 95 -6.29 13.85 1.02
N PRO A 96 -7.52 14.39 1.18
CA PRO A 96 -8.64 13.59 1.64
C PRO A 96 -9.04 12.51 0.60
N ALA A 97 -9.79 11.50 1.02
CA ALA A 97 -10.12 10.32 0.20
C ALA A 97 -10.77 10.65 -1.16
N ASP A 98 -11.65 11.65 -1.20
CA ASP A 98 -12.39 12.06 -2.41
C ASP A 98 -11.77 13.28 -3.09
N SER A 99 -10.45 13.46 -2.96
CA SER A 99 -9.76 14.62 -3.51
C SER A 99 -9.36 14.46 -4.98
N PRO A 100 -9.59 15.48 -5.85
CA PRO A 100 -9.02 15.50 -7.20
C PRO A 100 -7.50 15.71 -7.22
N ARG A 101 -6.86 15.93 -6.06
CA ARG A 101 -5.43 16.26 -5.91
C ARG A 101 -4.50 15.04 -6.03
N TYR A 102 -5.06 13.92 -6.45
CA TYR A 102 -4.38 12.64 -6.48
C TYR A 102 -3.11 12.61 -7.32
N LYS A 103 -3.14 13.25 -8.49
CA LYS A 103 -1.97 13.36 -9.37
C LYS A 103 -0.81 14.07 -8.66
N ILE A 104 -1.11 15.11 -7.88
CA ILE A 104 -0.10 15.85 -7.10
C ILE A 104 0.47 14.95 -6.00
N LEU A 105 -0.38 14.17 -5.31
CA LEU A 105 0.08 13.19 -4.32
C LEU A 105 1.02 12.14 -4.95
N GLY A 106 0.62 11.55 -6.09
CA GLY A 106 1.43 10.58 -6.81
C GLY A 106 2.79 11.16 -7.20
N ASN A 107 2.80 12.36 -7.81
CA ASN A 107 4.03 13.04 -8.17
C ASN A 107 4.90 13.42 -6.96
N LEU A 108 4.29 13.83 -5.84
CA LEU A 108 4.99 14.14 -4.60
C LEU A 108 5.66 12.89 -4.01
N VAL A 109 4.97 11.75 -4.02
CA VAL A 109 5.53 10.47 -3.57
C VAL A 109 6.65 10.02 -4.51
N SER A 110 6.46 10.06 -5.82
CA SER A 110 7.51 9.73 -6.79
C SER A 110 8.74 10.63 -6.65
N PHE A 111 8.54 11.94 -6.42
CA PHE A 111 9.60 12.89 -6.12
C PHE A 111 10.31 12.55 -4.80
N ALA A 112 9.55 12.19 -3.76
CA ALA A 112 10.10 11.79 -2.46
C ALA A 112 10.93 10.50 -2.54
N ILE A 113 10.53 9.52 -3.36
CA ILE A 113 11.34 8.33 -3.66
C ILE A 113 12.65 8.74 -4.34
N ALA A 114 12.58 9.59 -5.37
CA ALA A 114 13.74 10.00 -6.14
C ALA A 114 14.75 10.82 -5.30
N THR A 115 14.25 11.65 -4.38
CA THR A 115 15.03 12.52 -3.49
C THR A 115 15.32 11.89 -2.11
N GLN A 116 14.83 10.67 -1.86
CA GLN A 116 14.94 9.96 -0.58
C GLN A 116 14.37 10.76 0.61
N ASN A 117 13.28 11.51 0.39
CA ASN A 117 12.60 12.29 1.43
C ASN A 117 11.76 11.38 2.35
N LYS A 118 12.39 10.90 3.43
CA LYS A 118 11.76 10.02 4.42
C LYS A 118 10.51 10.61 5.07
N ALA A 119 10.45 11.93 5.29
CA ALA A 119 9.32 12.55 6.00
C ALA A 119 8.03 12.47 5.17
N VAL A 120 8.12 12.77 3.87
CA VAL A 120 6.99 12.64 2.94
C VAL A 120 6.57 11.17 2.79
N LEU A 121 7.53 10.26 2.63
CA LEU A 121 7.23 8.84 2.49
C LEU A 121 6.53 8.28 3.73
N ASN A 122 7.02 8.59 4.93
CA ASN A 122 6.36 8.17 6.17
C ASN A 122 4.94 8.74 6.27
N ALA A 123 4.73 10.03 5.98
CA ALA A 123 3.41 10.64 5.98
C ALA A 123 2.47 9.97 4.95
N ALA A 124 2.98 9.62 3.77
CA ALA A 124 2.24 8.87 2.76
C ALA A 124 1.90 7.44 3.23
N GLY A 125 2.80 6.76 3.94
CA GLY A 125 2.52 5.45 4.53
C GLY A 125 1.38 5.50 5.56
N ILE A 126 1.41 6.51 6.43
CA ILE A 126 0.34 6.76 7.41
C ILE A 126 -0.97 7.08 6.70
N TRP A 127 -0.92 7.90 5.64
CA TRP A 127 -2.07 8.23 4.80
C TRP A 127 -2.70 6.98 4.18
N MET A 128 -1.89 6.09 3.59
CA MET A 128 -2.35 4.82 3.02
C MET A 128 -3.01 3.94 4.09
N GLN A 129 -2.40 3.82 5.27
CA GLN A 129 -2.98 3.04 6.35
C GLN A 129 -4.30 3.63 6.85
N GLN A 130 -4.38 4.95 7.06
CA GLN A 130 -5.60 5.59 7.57
C GLN A 130 -6.78 5.53 6.60
N LEU A 131 -6.53 5.61 5.28
CA LEU A 131 -7.57 5.39 4.27
C LEU A 131 -7.86 3.90 4.02
N GLY A 132 -7.04 3.01 4.56
CA GLY A 132 -7.00 1.59 4.23
C GLY A 132 -6.09 1.33 3.02
N SER A 133 -5.09 0.46 3.20
CA SER A 133 -4.06 0.19 2.19
C SER A 133 -4.60 -0.58 0.97
N THR A 134 -5.79 -1.18 1.09
CA THR A 134 -6.53 -1.84 -0.01
C THR A 134 -7.61 -0.95 -0.63
N SER A 135 -7.78 0.31 -0.16
CA SER A 135 -8.76 1.24 -0.70
C SER A 135 -8.42 1.68 -2.14
N PRO A 136 -9.41 2.10 -2.95
CA PRO A 136 -9.15 2.64 -4.30
C PRO A 136 -8.08 3.75 -4.32
N GLN A 137 -8.05 4.58 -3.28
CA GLN A 137 -7.10 5.67 -3.10
C GLN A 137 -5.67 5.16 -2.88
N SER A 138 -5.47 4.15 -2.04
CA SER A 138 -4.15 3.54 -1.83
C SER A 138 -3.70 2.76 -3.08
N VAL A 139 -4.62 2.04 -3.71
CA VAL A 139 -4.35 1.21 -4.90
C VAL A 139 -3.96 2.06 -6.11
N GLY A 140 -4.62 3.19 -6.35
CA GLY A 140 -4.20 4.04 -7.46
C GLY A 140 -2.84 4.74 -7.20
N LEU A 141 -2.39 4.88 -5.94
CA LEU A 141 -1.16 5.58 -5.59
C LEU A 141 -0.02 4.62 -5.88
N ALA A 142 -0.21 3.36 -5.48
CA ALA A 142 0.60 2.25 -5.95
C ALA A 142 0.65 2.21 -7.49
N ARG A 143 -0.50 2.31 -8.18
CA ARG A 143 -0.54 2.33 -9.65
C ARG A 143 0.24 3.52 -10.25
N HIS A 144 0.13 4.70 -9.66
CA HIS A 144 0.88 5.89 -10.09
C HIS A 144 2.39 5.66 -9.95
N VAL A 145 2.85 5.23 -8.77
CA VAL A 145 4.27 4.94 -8.51
C VAL A 145 4.78 3.85 -9.46
N LEU A 146 4.01 2.76 -9.64
CA LEU A 146 4.39 1.70 -10.55
C LEU A 146 4.48 2.18 -11.99
N ASN A 147 3.56 3.03 -12.45
CA ASN A 147 3.61 3.62 -13.78
C ASN A 147 4.85 4.51 -13.95
N ASP A 148 5.20 5.33 -12.96
CA ASP A 148 6.37 6.20 -13.03
C ASP A 148 7.68 5.39 -13.14
N TYR A 149 7.83 4.33 -12.34
CA TYR A 149 9.10 3.59 -12.24
C TYR A 149 9.21 2.39 -13.17
N PHE A 150 8.12 1.69 -13.50
CA PHE A 150 8.17 0.49 -14.35
C PHE A 150 7.74 0.76 -15.80
N VAL A 151 7.04 1.87 -16.07
CA VAL A 151 6.57 2.21 -17.43
C VAL A 151 7.27 3.45 -17.98
N LEU A 152 7.22 4.58 -17.26
CA LEU A 152 7.74 5.86 -17.76
C LEU A 152 9.27 5.97 -17.61
N THR A 153 9.83 5.52 -16.50
CA THR A 153 11.27 5.64 -16.19
C THR A 153 11.89 4.32 -15.69
N PRO A 154 11.90 3.24 -16.49
CA PRO A 154 12.43 1.92 -16.09
C PRO A 154 13.91 1.93 -15.68
N ARG A 155 14.69 2.92 -16.14
CA ARG A 155 16.09 3.11 -15.70
C ARG A 155 16.23 3.61 -14.26
N SER A 156 15.14 4.01 -13.62
CA SER A 156 15.10 4.56 -12.27
C SER A 156 14.63 3.54 -11.23
N ILE A 157 14.38 2.28 -11.59
CA ILE A 157 13.90 1.23 -10.67
C ILE A 157 14.85 1.04 -9.48
N ASP A 158 16.15 1.28 -9.67
CA ASP A 158 17.15 1.22 -8.59
C ASP A 158 16.84 2.18 -7.42
N LYS A 159 16.09 3.27 -7.67
CA LYS A 159 15.65 4.19 -6.61
C LYS A 159 14.68 3.52 -5.63
N LEU A 160 13.98 2.46 -6.06
CA LEU A 160 13.04 1.73 -5.22
C LEU A 160 13.74 0.74 -4.29
N LYS A 161 14.98 0.31 -4.58
CA LYS A 161 15.72 -0.69 -3.77
C LYS A 161 15.91 -0.29 -2.31
N GLN A 162 16.09 1.00 -2.04
CA GLN A 162 16.32 1.50 -0.68
C GLN A 162 15.03 1.74 0.11
N LEU A 163 13.85 1.63 -0.51
CA LEU A 163 12.58 1.95 0.15
C LEU A 163 12.31 1.15 1.44
N PRO A 164 12.52 -0.19 1.48
CA PRO A 164 12.32 -0.97 2.70
C PRO A 164 13.09 -0.42 3.91
N VAL A 165 14.30 0.08 3.68
CA VAL A 165 15.18 0.60 4.74
C VAL A 165 14.87 2.06 5.06
N LEU A 166 14.64 2.88 4.03
CA LEU A 166 14.38 4.31 4.17
C LEU A 166 13.05 4.60 4.88
N ALA A 167 11.98 3.96 4.39
CA ALA A 167 10.60 4.18 4.81
C ALA A 167 9.84 2.84 4.88
N PRO A 168 10.15 1.97 5.87
CA PRO A 168 9.58 0.62 5.98
C PRO A 168 8.05 0.63 6.07
N HIS A 169 7.49 1.58 6.82
CA HIS A 169 6.04 1.69 7.01
C HIS A 169 5.31 2.04 5.69
N PHE A 170 5.86 2.98 4.92
CA PHE A 170 5.36 3.29 3.58
C PHE A 170 5.48 2.09 2.65
N THR A 171 6.65 1.44 2.65
CA THR A 171 6.93 0.31 1.77
C THR A 171 6.00 -0.87 2.05
N ALA A 172 5.72 -1.18 3.31
CA ALA A 172 4.77 -2.22 3.66
C ALA A 172 3.34 -1.88 3.21
N ASN A 173 2.86 -0.66 3.45
CA ASN A 173 1.53 -0.24 2.98
C ASN A 173 1.44 -0.19 1.44
N LEU A 174 2.53 0.20 0.78
CA LEU A 174 2.67 0.16 -0.68
C LEU A 174 2.60 -1.29 -1.18
N LEU A 175 3.29 -2.24 -0.56
CA LEU A 175 3.22 -3.65 -0.91
C LEU A 175 1.80 -4.22 -0.77
N THR A 176 1.08 -3.86 0.31
CA THR A 176 -0.34 -4.22 0.47
C THR A 176 -1.18 -3.70 -0.70
N ALA A 177 -1.02 -2.43 -1.08
CA ALA A 177 -1.75 -1.83 -2.20
C ALA A 177 -1.36 -2.43 -3.56
N ILE A 178 -0.07 -2.69 -3.77
CA ILE A 178 0.46 -3.37 -4.97
C ILE A 178 -0.16 -4.77 -5.12
N GLY A 179 -0.36 -5.48 -4.00
CA GLY A 179 -1.07 -6.76 -3.98
C GLY A 179 -2.45 -6.68 -4.65
N GLU A 180 -3.19 -5.59 -4.45
CA GLU A 180 -4.49 -5.33 -5.08
C GLU A 180 -4.38 -4.82 -6.53
N VAL A 181 -3.32 -4.08 -6.88
CA VAL A 181 -3.09 -3.63 -8.28
C VAL A 181 -3.03 -4.81 -9.27
N TYR A 182 -2.55 -5.96 -8.78
CA TYR A 182 -2.35 -7.21 -9.54
C TYR A 182 -3.21 -8.36 -8.96
N GLU A 183 -4.41 -8.05 -8.46
CA GLU A 183 -5.35 -9.06 -7.97
C GLU A 183 -5.75 -10.07 -9.07
N ASP A 184 -5.98 -9.59 -10.29
CA ASP A 184 -6.54 -10.34 -11.41
C ASP A 184 -5.54 -10.63 -12.54
N LYS A 185 -4.34 -10.05 -12.47
CA LYS A 185 -3.30 -10.13 -13.51
C LYS A 185 -1.91 -10.28 -12.91
N ASP A 186 -0.94 -10.67 -13.73
CA ASP A 186 0.44 -10.85 -13.26
C ASP A 186 1.20 -9.52 -13.12
N PRO A 187 1.94 -9.31 -12.01
CA PRO A 187 2.93 -8.24 -11.92
C PRO A 187 4.06 -8.43 -12.96
N PRO A 188 4.65 -7.34 -13.47
CA PRO A 188 5.88 -7.41 -14.26
C PRO A 188 6.98 -8.17 -13.54
N THR A 189 7.76 -8.96 -14.26
CA THR A 189 8.85 -9.78 -13.69
C THR A 189 9.84 -8.97 -12.85
N GLU A 190 10.15 -7.75 -13.26
CA GLU A 190 11.06 -6.86 -12.51
C GLU A 190 10.47 -6.42 -11.16
N LEU A 191 9.15 -6.19 -11.11
CA LEU A 191 8.47 -5.89 -9.85
C LEU A 191 8.51 -7.11 -8.93
N LEU A 192 8.21 -8.30 -9.47
CA LEU A 192 8.24 -9.55 -8.71
C LEU A 192 9.65 -9.84 -8.14
N ARG A 193 10.70 -9.59 -8.94
CA ARG A 193 12.10 -9.66 -8.50
C ARG A 193 12.37 -8.67 -7.36
N SER A 194 12.01 -7.40 -7.56
CA SER A 194 12.22 -6.33 -6.57
C SER A 194 11.53 -6.63 -5.24
N VAL A 195 10.28 -7.09 -5.27
CA VAL A 195 9.53 -7.49 -4.08
C VAL A 195 10.18 -8.68 -3.39
N GLY A 196 10.66 -9.67 -4.16
CA GLY A 196 11.42 -10.79 -3.64
C GLY A 196 12.68 -10.33 -2.89
N GLU A 197 13.47 -9.44 -3.48
CA GLU A 197 14.67 -8.85 -2.85
C GLU A 197 14.33 -8.06 -1.57
N TRP A 198 13.27 -7.25 -1.59
CA TRP A 198 12.86 -6.49 -0.42
C TRP A 198 12.52 -7.37 0.79
N ILE A 199 11.82 -8.47 0.56
CA ILE A 199 11.42 -9.41 1.64
C ILE A 199 12.61 -10.23 2.10
N ASP A 200 13.47 -10.68 1.18
CA ASP A 200 14.68 -11.46 1.49
C ASP A 200 15.63 -10.66 2.39
N GLU A 201 15.88 -9.40 2.03
CA GLU A 201 16.76 -8.49 2.78
C GLU A 201 16.10 -7.92 4.04
N ASN A 202 14.77 -7.76 4.05
CA ASN A 202 14.03 -7.12 5.14
C ASN A 202 12.78 -7.93 5.56
N PRO A 203 12.91 -9.14 6.16
CA PRO A 203 11.75 -9.99 6.47
C PRO A 203 10.71 -9.34 7.41
N SER A 204 11.14 -8.44 8.30
CA SER A 204 10.25 -7.71 9.21
C SER A 204 9.30 -6.74 8.50
N LEU A 205 9.59 -6.39 7.22
CA LEU A 205 8.78 -5.49 6.40
C LEU A 205 7.31 -5.94 6.31
N LEU A 206 7.08 -7.25 6.25
CA LEU A 206 5.75 -7.84 6.15
C LEU A 206 4.86 -7.56 7.37
N LEU A 207 5.47 -7.23 8.52
CA LEU A 207 4.77 -6.98 9.78
C LEU A 207 4.83 -5.53 10.23
N THR A 208 5.60 -4.68 9.54
CA THR A 208 5.74 -3.26 9.89
C THR A 208 4.41 -2.55 10.14
N PRO A 209 3.32 -2.77 9.36
CA PRO A 209 2.03 -2.12 9.62
C PRO A 209 1.43 -2.46 11.00
N LEU A 210 1.80 -3.60 11.59
CA LEU A 210 1.32 -4.03 12.91
C LEU A 210 2.15 -3.47 14.06
N MET A 211 3.42 -3.12 13.81
CA MET A 211 4.38 -2.70 14.83
C MET A 211 4.35 -1.19 15.07
N ASP A 212 4.16 -0.42 14.00
CA ASP A 212 4.18 1.04 14.07
C ASP A 212 2.78 1.58 14.35
N ASN A 213 2.57 2.10 15.56
CA ASN A 213 1.39 2.88 15.84
C ASN A 213 1.49 4.22 15.09
N PRO A 214 0.55 4.52 14.17
CA PRO A 214 0.61 5.75 13.42
C PRO A 214 0.51 6.94 14.38
N ALA A 215 1.42 7.90 14.24
CA ALA A 215 1.35 9.14 15.01
C ALA A 215 0.15 9.95 14.49
N LEU A 216 -0.97 9.88 15.21
CA LEU A 216 -2.23 10.55 14.88
C LEU A 216 -2.50 11.70 15.85
N PRO A 217 -3.26 12.73 15.44
CA PRO A 217 -3.69 13.78 16.34
C PRO A 217 -4.51 13.20 17.51
N THR A 218 -4.55 13.91 18.64
CA THR A 218 -5.30 13.48 19.83
C THR A 218 -6.75 13.14 19.48
N GLY A 219 -7.19 11.94 19.84
CA GLY A 219 -8.52 11.42 19.51
C GLY A 219 -8.62 10.70 18.16
N GLY A 220 -7.54 10.66 17.36
CA GLY A 220 -7.47 9.86 16.15
C GLY A 220 -7.44 8.36 16.48
N ILE A 221 -8.38 7.62 15.90
CA ILE A 221 -8.43 6.16 16.02
C ILE A 221 -7.67 5.58 14.82
N PRO A 222 -6.61 4.79 15.04
CA PRO A 222 -5.89 4.19 13.94
C PRO A 222 -6.77 3.19 13.20
N MET A 223 -6.81 3.31 11.88
CA MET A 223 -7.37 2.27 11.03
C MET A 223 -6.63 0.94 11.25
N THR A 224 -7.38 -0.16 11.25
CA THR A 224 -6.84 -1.52 11.41
C THR A 224 -5.81 -1.79 10.31
N PRO A 225 -4.55 -2.08 10.65
CA PRO A 225 -3.51 -2.32 9.66
C PRO A 225 -3.78 -3.60 8.88
N ILE A 226 -3.39 -3.60 7.60
CA ILE A 226 -3.45 -4.76 6.71
C ILE A 226 -2.03 -5.04 6.22
N THR A 227 -1.54 -6.26 6.45
CA THR A 227 -0.20 -6.66 5.98
C THR A 227 -0.19 -7.02 4.49
N PRO A 228 1.00 -6.99 3.84
CA PRO A 228 1.14 -7.41 2.44
C PRO A 228 0.89 -8.91 2.21
N ILE A 229 0.94 -9.72 3.27
CA ILE A 229 1.13 -11.17 3.18
C ILE A 229 0.03 -11.83 2.34
N ALA A 230 -1.23 -11.49 2.58
CA ALA A 230 -2.35 -12.11 1.88
C ALA A 230 -2.37 -11.79 0.38
N GLY A 231 -2.09 -10.54 0.00
CA GLY A 231 -2.03 -10.10 -1.39
C GLY A 231 -0.88 -10.74 -2.15
N LEU A 232 0.29 -10.89 -1.50
CA LEU A 232 1.45 -11.55 -2.09
C LEU A 232 1.28 -13.08 -2.18
N PHE A 233 0.61 -13.71 -1.21
CA PHE A 233 0.20 -15.11 -1.36
C PHE A 233 -0.77 -15.28 -2.53
N ARG A 234 -1.74 -14.37 -2.72
CA ARG A 234 -2.67 -14.40 -3.86
C ARG A 234 -1.92 -14.44 -5.19
N TRP A 235 -0.86 -13.65 -5.34
CA TRP A 235 -0.01 -13.69 -6.52
C TRP A 235 0.55 -15.10 -6.75
N CYS A 236 1.21 -15.66 -5.74
CA CYS A 236 1.85 -16.96 -5.83
C CYS A 236 0.83 -18.09 -6.07
N ILE A 237 -0.32 -18.04 -5.42
CA ILE A 237 -1.38 -19.06 -5.54
C ILE A 237 -1.99 -19.05 -6.94
N LEU A 238 -2.26 -17.87 -7.51
CA LEU A 238 -2.95 -17.76 -8.79
C LEU A 238 -2.00 -17.82 -10.00
N SER A 239 -0.70 -17.54 -9.81
CA SER A 239 0.27 -17.50 -10.91
C SER A 239 0.31 -18.77 -11.80
N PRO A 240 0.14 -20.01 -11.28
CA PRO A 240 0.16 -21.20 -12.14
C PRO A 240 -1.01 -21.28 -13.12
N LEU A 241 -2.11 -20.59 -12.82
CA LEU A 241 -3.36 -20.57 -13.61
C LEU A 241 -3.44 -19.38 -14.57
N ARG A 242 -2.58 -18.38 -14.35
CA ARG A 242 -2.42 -17.23 -15.23
C ARG A 242 -1.47 -17.64 -16.35
N ASN A 243 -2.06 -17.97 -17.49
CA ASN A 243 -1.33 -18.25 -18.72
C ASN A 243 -1.54 -17.04 -19.63
N ASP A 244 -0.51 -16.22 -19.78
CA ASP A 244 -0.46 -15.30 -20.89
C ASP A 244 0.17 -16.05 -22.07
N THR A 245 -0.62 -16.33 -23.11
CA THR A 245 -0.17 -17.04 -24.32
C THR A 245 0.80 -16.21 -25.16
N THR A 246 1.11 -14.99 -24.72
CA THR A 246 1.94 -14.01 -25.41
C THR A 246 3.39 -13.96 -24.93
N GLU A 247 3.71 -14.56 -23.77
CA GLU A 247 5.06 -14.56 -23.22
C GLU A 247 5.95 -15.68 -23.78
N SER A 248 7.23 -15.38 -23.96
CA SER A 248 8.25 -16.36 -24.33
C SER A 248 8.39 -17.45 -23.25
N THR A 249 8.83 -18.64 -23.64
CA THR A 249 9.03 -19.75 -22.69
C THR A 249 10.06 -19.40 -21.61
N GLU A 250 11.13 -18.68 -21.97
CA GLU A 250 12.20 -18.27 -21.06
C GLU A 250 11.71 -17.25 -20.01
N SER A 251 10.99 -16.22 -20.43
CA SER A 251 10.42 -15.21 -19.50
C SER A 251 9.43 -15.84 -18.52
N ARG A 252 8.66 -16.83 -18.98
CA ARG A 252 7.71 -17.56 -18.13
C ARG A 252 8.42 -18.42 -17.08
N GLU A 253 9.52 -19.08 -17.44
CA GLU A 253 10.33 -19.84 -16.50
C GLU A 253 11.00 -18.95 -15.45
N GLU A 254 11.49 -17.77 -15.86
CA GLU A 254 12.07 -16.80 -14.94
C GLU A 254 11.04 -16.28 -13.93
N SER A 255 9.87 -15.84 -14.42
CA SER A 255 8.75 -15.41 -13.57
C SER A 255 8.31 -16.51 -12.58
N ARG A 256 8.25 -17.78 -13.03
CA ARG A 256 7.94 -18.92 -12.16
C ARG A 256 8.95 -19.08 -11.01
N LYS A 257 10.25 -18.89 -11.28
CA LYS A 257 11.30 -18.94 -10.24
C LYS A 257 11.09 -17.85 -9.19
N PHE A 258 10.78 -16.63 -9.61
CA PHE A 258 10.51 -15.54 -8.68
C PHE A 258 9.24 -15.78 -7.85
N TYR A 259 8.16 -16.29 -8.44
CA TYR A 259 6.96 -16.66 -7.67
C TYR A 259 7.24 -17.72 -6.61
N SER A 260 8.03 -18.74 -6.96
CA SER A 260 8.43 -19.77 -5.99
C SER A 260 9.31 -19.18 -4.88
N LYS A 261 10.25 -18.28 -5.21
CA LYS A 261 11.07 -17.56 -4.22
C LYS A 261 10.18 -16.73 -3.28
N VAL A 262 9.25 -15.94 -3.81
CA VAL A 262 8.34 -15.12 -3.00
C VAL A 262 7.45 -15.99 -2.12
N GLN A 263 6.87 -17.07 -2.65
CA GLN A 263 6.09 -18.04 -1.86
C GLN A 263 6.92 -18.56 -0.68
N GLN A 264 8.17 -18.99 -0.91
CA GLN A 264 9.05 -19.49 0.14
C GLN A 264 9.35 -18.41 1.20
N LEU A 265 9.71 -17.20 0.78
CA LEU A 265 10.00 -16.09 1.69
C LEU A 265 8.79 -15.73 2.56
N LEU A 266 7.59 -15.72 2.00
CA LEU A 266 6.35 -15.51 2.74
C LEU A 266 6.11 -16.62 3.77
N MET A 267 6.29 -17.88 3.37
CA MET A 267 6.15 -19.03 4.26
C MET A 267 7.14 -18.97 5.42
N ASP A 268 8.42 -18.71 5.14
CA ASP A 268 9.46 -18.56 6.16
C ASP A 268 9.13 -17.41 7.12
N SER A 269 8.64 -16.29 6.60
CA SER A 269 8.25 -15.13 7.40
C SER A 269 7.05 -15.43 8.30
N VAL A 270 6.03 -16.12 7.76
CA VAL A 270 4.82 -16.51 8.51
C VAL A 270 5.14 -17.52 9.61
N LEU A 271 5.96 -18.53 9.33
CA LEU A 271 6.34 -19.54 10.31
C LEU A 271 7.18 -18.95 11.45
N ARG A 272 7.96 -17.89 11.19
CA ARG A 272 8.69 -17.14 12.23
C ARG A 272 7.77 -16.35 13.18
N LEU A 273 6.49 -16.17 12.86
CA LEU A 273 5.52 -15.45 13.71
C LEU A 273 5.09 -16.25 14.94
N ASN A 274 5.35 -17.56 14.98
CA ASN A 274 4.80 -18.53 15.92
C ASN A 274 5.13 -18.29 17.42
N ASN A 275 5.85 -17.21 17.76
CA ASN A 275 6.41 -16.99 19.10
C ASN A 275 6.05 -15.64 19.75
N SER A 276 5.10 -14.88 19.22
CA SER A 276 4.73 -13.58 19.81
C SER A 276 3.22 -13.32 19.78
N ASP A 277 2.64 -13.01 20.96
CA ASP A 277 1.22 -12.68 21.11
C ASP A 277 0.75 -11.48 20.26
N SER A 278 1.67 -10.62 19.84
CA SER A 278 1.40 -9.44 18.98
C SER A 278 1.03 -9.78 17.55
N ASN A 279 1.34 -10.98 17.04
CA ASN A 279 1.26 -11.31 15.61
C ASN A 279 -0.02 -12.08 15.23
N LYS A 280 -0.99 -12.19 16.14
CA LYS A 280 -2.28 -12.87 15.92
C LYS A 280 -3.15 -12.23 14.83
N HIS A 281 -2.79 -11.03 14.37
CA HIS A 281 -3.53 -10.22 13.40
C HIS A 281 -2.76 -9.99 12.09
N ALA A 282 -1.83 -10.86 11.73
CA ALA A 282 -1.03 -10.65 10.53
C ALA A 282 -1.82 -10.91 9.23
N ILE A 283 -2.69 -11.91 9.18
CA ILE A 283 -3.35 -12.32 7.93
C ILE A 283 -4.87 -12.31 8.09
N SER A 284 -5.57 -11.57 7.21
CA SER A 284 -7.02 -11.56 7.17
C SER A 284 -7.57 -12.86 6.59
N ALA A 285 -8.44 -13.56 7.34
CA ALA A 285 -9.18 -14.71 6.83
C ALA A 285 -10.02 -14.34 5.59
N GLN A 286 -10.55 -13.12 5.53
CA GLN A 286 -11.35 -12.64 4.40
C GLN A 286 -10.52 -12.49 3.12
N HIS A 287 -9.25 -12.06 3.22
CA HIS A 287 -8.37 -11.96 2.04
C HIS A 287 -7.96 -13.34 1.51
N LEU A 288 -7.67 -14.29 2.42
CA LEU A 288 -7.45 -15.68 2.02
C LEU A 288 -8.72 -16.30 1.42
N ALA A 289 -9.90 -16.05 2.01
CA ALA A 289 -11.18 -16.49 1.48
C ALA A 289 -11.44 -15.93 0.07
N SER A 290 -11.15 -14.64 -0.16
CA SER A 290 -11.23 -14.03 -1.50
C SER A 290 -10.34 -14.76 -2.50
N THR A 291 -9.08 -15.05 -2.12
CA THR A 291 -8.15 -15.82 -2.94
C THR A 291 -8.67 -17.23 -3.25
N THR A 292 -9.25 -17.93 -2.27
CA THR A 292 -9.87 -19.25 -2.46
C THR A 292 -11.06 -19.21 -3.41
N ARG A 293 -11.89 -18.15 -3.35
CA ARG A 293 -13.00 -17.96 -4.30
C ARG A 293 -12.49 -17.71 -5.72
N LEU A 294 -11.47 -16.85 -5.87
CA LEU A 294 -10.83 -16.59 -7.17
C LEU A 294 -10.20 -17.86 -7.75
N LEU A 295 -9.52 -18.66 -6.92
CA LEU A 295 -8.96 -19.94 -7.33
C LEU A 295 -10.06 -20.88 -7.82
N THR A 296 -11.10 -21.08 -7.01
CA THR A 296 -12.25 -21.94 -7.36
C THR A 296 -12.90 -21.50 -8.68
N ALA A 297 -13.14 -20.20 -8.85
CA ALA A 297 -13.72 -19.65 -10.07
C ALA A 297 -12.81 -19.90 -11.29
N ASN A 298 -11.49 -19.74 -11.16
CA ASN A 298 -10.55 -20.04 -12.25
C ASN A 298 -10.53 -21.52 -12.62
N LEU A 299 -10.58 -22.42 -11.63
CA LEU A 299 -10.62 -23.86 -11.86
C LEU A 299 -11.92 -24.31 -12.53
N GLN A 300 -13.06 -23.71 -12.18
CA GLN A 300 -14.36 -23.98 -12.79
C GLN A 300 -14.46 -23.44 -14.22
N ASN A 301 -14.02 -22.20 -14.44
CA ASN A 301 -14.12 -21.53 -15.74
C ASN A 301 -13.11 -22.07 -16.77
N ARG A 302 -12.03 -22.73 -16.33
CA ARG A 302 -10.97 -23.25 -17.20
C ARG A 302 -10.71 -24.74 -16.93
N PRO A 303 -11.63 -25.66 -17.30
CA PRO A 303 -11.45 -27.08 -17.06
C PRO A 303 -10.24 -27.68 -17.81
N THR A 304 -9.82 -27.05 -18.91
CA THR A 304 -8.68 -27.47 -19.75
C THR A 304 -7.30 -27.05 -19.21
N VAL A 305 -7.21 -26.42 -18.03
CA VAL A 305 -5.91 -26.10 -17.41
C VAL A 305 -5.13 -27.39 -17.16
N GLU A 306 -3.84 -27.35 -17.50
CA GLU A 306 -2.88 -28.42 -17.24
C GLU A 306 -2.95 -28.87 -15.78
N LYS A 307 -3.01 -30.20 -15.57
CA LYS A 307 -3.10 -30.77 -14.22
C LYS A 307 -1.97 -30.28 -13.31
N VAL A 308 -0.76 -30.16 -13.83
CA VAL A 308 0.42 -29.67 -13.08
C VAL A 308 0.20 -28.24 -12.56
N SER A 309 -0.32 -27.34 -13.39
CA SER A 309 -0.65 -25.97 -12.98
C SER A 309 -1.75 -25.92 -11.93
N ARG A 310 -2.79 -26.74 -12.10
CA ARG A 310 -3.90 -26.87 -11.14
C ARG A 310 -3.40 -27.35 -9.79
N ASP A 311 -2.62 -28.43 -9.77
CA ASP A 311 -2.07 -29.03 -8.55
C ASP A 311 -1.14 -28.04 -7.83
N LEU A 312 -0.25 -27.35 -8.57
CA LEU A 312 0.64 -26.35 -7.99
C LEU A 312 -0.10 -25.16 -7.33
N ALA A 313 -1.18 -24.68 -7.95
CA ALA A 313 -1.98 -23.59 -7.38
C ALA A 313 -2.67 -24.02 -6.06
N MET A 314 -3.25 -25.23 -6.04
CA MET A 314 -3.89 -25.80 -4.86
C MET A 314 -2.87 -26.13 -3.75
N GLU A 315 -1.69 -26.61 -4.12
CA GLU A 315 -0.58 -26.83 -3.19
C GLU A 315 -0.13 -25.52 -2.53
N ARG A 316 0.10 -24.46 -3.30
CA ARG A 316 0.48 -23.14 -2.75
C ARG A 316 -0.59 -22.58 -1.81
N LEU A 317 -1.88 -22.77 -2.12
CA LEU A 317 -2.97 -22.37 -1.23
C LEU A 317 -2.93 -23.18 0.07
N ALA A 318 -2.81 -24.50 -0.02
CA ALA A 318 -2.74 -25.38 1.16
C ALA A 318 -1.56 -25.02 2.06
N GLN A 319 -0.39 -24.80 1.47
CA GLN A 319 0.82 -24.35 2.19
C GLN A 319 0.57 -23.01 2.89
N ALA A 320 0.07 -22.00 2.19
CA ALA A 320 -0.18 -20.67 2.75
C ALA A 320 -1.16 -20.72 3.94
N VAL A 321 -2.30 -21.42 3.78
CA VAL A 321 -3.30 -21.57 4.84
C VAL A 321 -2.72 -22.38 6.01
N SER A 322 -2.05 -23.50 5.74
CA SER A 322 -1.49 -24.35 6.79
C SER A 322 -0.43 -23.62 7.60
N ALA A 323 0.50 -22.90 6.96
CA ALA A 323 1.50 -22.12 7.68
C ALA A 323 0.84 -21.03 8.53
N ALA A 324 -0.11 -20.29 7.96
CA ALA A 324 -0.81 -19.23 8.66
C ALA A 324 -1.63 -19.73 9.87
N MET A 325 -2.29 -20.90 9.73
CA MET A 325 -2.99 -21.57 10.82
C MET A 325 -2.02 -22.12 11.87
N SER A 326 -0.89 -22.69 11.45
CA SER A 326 0.14 -23.22 12.36
C SER A 326 0.77 -22.14 13.23
N ALA A 327 1.00 -20.95 12.66
CA ALA A 327 1.55 -19.79 13.35
C ALA A 327 0.49 -18.97 14.10
N ASN A 328 -0.77 -19.39 14.08
CA ASN A 328 -1.92 -18.72 14.69
C ASN A 328 -1.99 -17.21 14.38
N CYS A 329 -1.70 -16.83 13.13
CA CYS A 329 -1.60 -15.43 12.71
C CYS A 329 -2.79 -14.96 11.85
N ILE A 330 -3.80 -15.82 11.68
CA ILE A 330 -5.05 -15.49 10.98
C ILE A 330 -6.06 -14.84 11.93
N TYR A 331 -6.65 -13.73 11.52
CA TYR A 331 -7.76 -13.07 12.21
C TYR A 331 -9.03 -13.01 11.34
N GLY A 332 -10.19 -12.76 11.98
CA GLY A 332 -11.49 -12.74 11.31
C GLY A 332 -12.15 -14.12 11.22
N ASN A 333 -13.05 -14.31 10.24
CA ASN A 333 -13.87 -15.51 10.13
C ASN A 333 -13.10 -16.71 9.55
N LYS A 334 -12.40 -17.46 10.42
CA LYS A 334 -11.67 -18.69 10.04
C LYS A 334 -12.61 -19.79 9.53
N GLN A 335 -13.84 -19.87 10.05
CA GLN A 335 -14.80 -20.91 9.69
C GLN A 335 -15.26 -20.78 8.23
N GLU A 336 -15.49 -19.54 7.77
CA GLU A 336 -15.78 -19.28 6.36
C GLU A 336 -14.63 -19.72 5.45
N LEU A 337 -13.38 -19.42 5.81
CA LEU A 337 -12.21 -19.85 5.05
C LEU A 337 -12.16 -21.39 4.95
N LEU A 338 -12.38 -22.10 6.05
CA LEU A 338 -12.40 -23.56 6.06
C LEU A 338 -13.55 -24.13 5.22
N ALA A 339 -14.74 -23.53 5.29
CA ALA A 339 -15.88 -23.92 4.47
C ALA A 339 -15.59 -23.76 2.97
N LEU A 340 -14.88 -22.69 2.57
CA LEU A 340 -14.47 -22.46 1.18
C LEU A 340 -13.40 -23.45 0.69
N LEU A 341 -12.60 -24.03 1.59
CA LEU A 341 -11.60 -25.03 1.25
C LEU A 341 -12.20 -26.43 1.08
N GLN A 342 -13.36 -26.71 1.66
CA GLN A 342 -14.00 -28.03 1.63
C GLN A 342 -14.30 -28.56 0.22
N PRO A 343 -14.79 -27.77 -0.75
CA PRO A 343 -14.95 -28.27 -2.13
C PRO A 343 -13.63 -28.61 -2.82
N LEU A 344 -12.54 -27.94 -2.44
CA LEU A 344 -11.22 -28.13 -3.01
C LEU A 344 -10.47 -29.33 -2.40
N SER A 345 -10.82 -29.77 -1.18
CA SER A 345 -10.19 -30.93 -0.55
C SER A 345 -10.43 -32.23 -1.32
N TYR A 346 -11.59 -32.37 -1.96
CA TYR A 346 -11.88 -33.51 -2.84
C TYR A 346 -11.00 -33.55 -4.09
N GLN A 347 -10.28 -32.45 -4.41
CA GLN A 347 -9.46 -32.31 -5.60
C GLN A 347 -7.95 -32.35 -5.30
N HIS A 348 -7.54 -32.10 -4.04
CA HIS A 348 -6.12 -32.04 -3.67
C HIS A 348 -5.85 -32.47 -2.22
N PHE A 349 -4.97 -33.45 -2.05
CA PHE A 349 -4.68 -34.08 -0.75
C PHE A 349 -4.12 -33.11 0.30
N LEU A 350 -3.32 -32.10 -0.08
CA LEU A 350 -2.79 -31.13 0.91
C LEU A 350 -3.89 -30.23 1.49
N ILE A 351 -4.94 -29.94 0.71
CA ILE A 351 -6.08 -29.15 1.20
C ILE A 351 -6.89 -30.01 2.17
N GLU A 352 -7.13 -31.28 1.82
CA GLU A 352 -7.75 -32.25 2.73
C GLU A 352 -6.98 -32.37 4.06
N TRP A 353 -5.65 -32.54 3.99
CA TRP A 353 -4.81 -32.61 5.18
C TRP A 353 -4.86 -31.34 6.03
N THR A 354 -4.89 -30.16 5.39
CA THR A 354 -5.04 -28.87 6.07
C THR A 354 -6.37 -28.82 6.82
N LEU A 355 -7.48 -29.23 6.20
CA LEU A 355 -8.78 -29.29 6.86
C LEU A 355 -8.78 -30.27 8.03
N GLN A 356 -8.28 -31.49 7.85
CA GLN A 356 -8.23 -32.49 8.93
C GLN A 356 -7.41 -32.01 10.13
N THR A 357 -6.32 -31.29 9.89
CA THR A 357 -5.43 -30.79 10.95
C THR A 357 -6.03 -29.63 11.75
N TYR A 358 -6.84 -28.78 11.11
CA TYR A 358 -7.28 -27.52 11.70
C TYR A 358 -8.80 -27.37 11.89
N ALA A 359 -9.63 -28.28 11.37
CA ALA A 359 -11.09 -28.23 11.53
C ALA A 359 -11.52 -28.31 13.00
N THR A 360 -10.78 -29.04 13.85
CA THR A 360 -11.05 -29.14 15.29
C THR A 360 -10.50 -27.96 16.10
N LYS A 361 -9.54 -27.19 15.54
CA LYS A 361 -8.88 -26.05 16.20
C LYS A 361 -9.54 -24.70 15.91
N ALA A 362 -10.52 -24.66 15.01
CA ALA A 362 -11.23 -23.45 14.59
C ALA A 362 -12.59 -23.25 15.26
N ALA A 363 -12.95 -24.12 16.22
CA ALA A 363 -14.14 -24.04 17.05
C ALA A 363 -13.91 -23.18 18.30
#